data_AF-A0A353Z9U4-F1
#
_entry.id   AF-A0A353Z9U4-F1
#
_cell.length_a   1.000
_cell.length_b   1.000
_cell.length_c   1.000
_cell.angle_alpha   90.00
_cell.angle_beta   90.00
_cell.angle_gamma   90.00
#
_symmetry.space_group_name_H-M   'P 1'
#
loop_
_entity.id
_entity.type
_entity.pdbx_description
1 polymer ?
#
loop_
_entity_poly.entity_id
_entity_poly.type
_entity_poly.pdbx_seq_one_letter_code
_entity_poly.pdbx_strand_id
1 'polypeptide(L)' 'MSKNMIFGSMAAAGVVALLSILDMVLKIPFGGGFLVMDILYLLAAGIVLYLGWDAYRDNQ' A
#
# COMPACT_ATOMS: atom_id res chain seq x y z
N MET A 1 -18.04 10.26 3.41
CA MET A 1 -17.48 9.34 2.40
C MET A 1 -18.10 7.96 2.65
N SER A 2 -18.51 7.19 1.64
CA SER A 2 -19.14 5.89 1.93
C SER A 2 -18.10 4.94 2.54
N LYS A 3 -18.45 4.24 3.63
CA LYS A 3 -17.57 3.25 4.31
C LYS A 3 -16.97 2.24 3.31
N ASN A 4 -17.72 1.89 2.28
CA ASN A 4 -17.29 0.99 1.20
C ASN A 4 -16.12 1.54 0.37
N MET A 5 -16.04 2.87 0.18
CA MET A 5 -14.97 3.49 -0.60
C MET A 5 -13.64 3.54 0.18
N ILE A 6 -13.71 3.73 1.50
CA ILE A 6 -12.54 3.68 2.40
C ILE A 6 -12.02 2.24 2.50
N PHE A 7 -12.91 1.25 2.57
CA PHE A 7 -12.50 -0.16 2.56
C PHE A 7 -11.85 -0.58 1.23
N GLY A 8 -12.36 -0.07 0.11
CA GLY A 8 -11.78 -0.31 -1.21
C GLY A 8 -10.37 0.28 -1.37
N SER A 9 -10.13 1.49 -0.88
CA SER A 9 -8.80 2.11 -0.93
C SER A 9 -7.80 1.43 0.01
N MET A 10 -8.22 1.03 1.22
CA MET A 10 -7.38 0.25 2.13
C MET A 10 -7.03 -1.13 1.56
N ALA A 11 -7.99 -1.82 0.93
CA ALA A 11 -7.74 -3.11 0.29
C ALA A 11 -6.75 -3.00 -0.87
N ALA A 12 -6.90 -1.98 -1.73
CA ALA A 12 -5.96 -1.72 -2.82
C ALA A 12 -4.55 -1.39 -2.29
N ALA A 13 -4.45 -0.56 -1.25
CA ALA A 13 -3.17 -0.24 -0.62
C ALA A 13 -2.49 -1.46 0.02
N GLY A 14 -3.27 -2.35 0.65
CA GLY A 14 -2.78 -3.62 1.19
C GLY A 14 -2.20 -4.53 0.11
N VAL A 15 -2.83 -4.61 -1.07
CA VAL A 15 -2.30 -5.36 -2.21
C VAL A 15 -0.99 -4.76 -2.72
N VAL A 16 -0.89 -3.42 -2.82
CA VAL A 16 0.35 -2.74 -3.23
C VAL A 16 1.47 -2.96 -2.21
N ALA A 17 1.17 -2.93 -0.91
CA ALA A 17 2.14 -3.25 0.16
C ALA A 17 2.65 -4.69 0.05
N LEU A 18 1.76 -5.66 -0.20
CA LEU A 18 2.15 -7.06 -0.39
C LEU A 18 3.01 -7.26 -1.64
N LEU A 19 2.65 -6.63 -2.76
CA LEU A 19 3.42 -6.70 -4.01
C LEU A 19 4.80 -6.06 -3.87
N SER A 20 4.91 -4.93 -3.16
CA SER A 20 6.21 -4.26 -2.92
C SER A 20 7.12 -5.04 -1.97
N ILE A 21 6.57 -5.68 -0.93
CA ILE A 21 7.33 -6.62 -0.09
C ILE A 21 7.79 -7.84 -0.90
N LEU A 22 6.90 -8.39 -1.73
CA LEU A 22 7.17 -9.57 -2.53
C LEU A 22 8.26 -9.30 -3.58
N ASP A 23 8.27 -8.12 -4.19
CA ASP A 23 9.33 -7.71 -5.12
C ASP A 23 10.69 -7.55 -4.41
N MET A 24 10.70 -7.03 -3.18
CA MET A 24 11.92 -6.92 -2.37
C MET A 24 12.54 -8.27 -2.02
N VAL A 25 11.72 -9.32 -1.81
CA VAL A 25 12.17 -10.67 -1.44
C VAL A 25 12.51 -11.53 -2.66
N LEU A 26 11.69 -11.49 -3.71
CA LEU A 26 11.82 -12.37 -4.87
C LEU A 26 12.54 -11.72 -6.06
N LYS A 27 12.76 -10.40 -6.07
CA LYS A 27 13.34 -9.61 -7.19
C LYS A 27 12.59 -9.78 -8.53
N ILE A 28 11.37 -10.27 -8.49
CA ILE A 28 10.47 -10.56 -9.60
C ILE A 28 9.12 -9.95 -9.19
N PRO A 29 8.49 -9.02 -9.95
CA PRO A 29 8.67 -8.67 -11.37
C PRO A 29 9.52 -7.42 -11.73
N PHE A 30 10.01 -6.61 -10.79
CA PHE A 30 10.73 -5.34 -11.08
C PHE A 30 12.27 -5.46 -11.11
N GLY A 31 12.82 -6.67 -11.06
CA GLY A 31 14.18 -6.96 -11.54
C GLY A 31 15.34 -6.45 -10.68
N GLY A 32 15.08 -6.01 -9.43
CA GLY A 32 16.12 -5.70 -8.43
C GLY A 32 17.08 -4.54 -8.77
N GLY A 33 16.82 -3.79 -9.84
CA GLY A 33 17.66 -2.66 -10.27
C GLY A 33 17.36 -1.34 -9.55
N PHE A 34 16.17 -1.19 -8.97
CA PHE A 34 15.71 0.08 -8.38
C PHE A 34 15.14 -0.14 -6.97
N LEU A 35 15.98 -0.53 -6.01
CA LEU A 35 15.62 -0.60 -4.57
C LEU A 35 14.92 0.67 -4.05
N VAL A 36 15.22 1.82 -4.65
CA VAL A 36 14.56 3.10 -4.36
C VAL A 36 13.07 3.06 -4.68
N MET A 37 12.67 2.42 -5.78
CA MET A 37 11.25 2.30 -6.16
C MET A 37 10.48 1.40 -5.20
N ASP A 38 11.08 0.28 -4.76
CA ASP A 38 10.42 -0.65 -3.84
C ASP A 38 10.11 0.04 -2.50
N ILE A 39 11.06 0.83 -1.99
CA ILE A 39 10.90 1.63 -0.77
C ILE A 39 9.82 2.71 -0.97
N LEU A 40 9.79 3.39 -2.12
CA LEU A 40 8.79 4.42 -2.42
C LEU A 40 7.38 3.82 -2.54
N TYR A 41 7.22 2.64 -3.15
CA TYR A 41 5.94 1.94 -3.20
C TYR A 41 5.47 1.50 -1.81
N LEU A 42 6.38 1.01 -0.96
CA LEU A 42 6.06 0.61 0.41
C LEU A 42 5.68 1.83 1.27
N LEU A 43 6.39 2.94 1.13
CA LEU A 43 6.05 4.23 1.76
C LEU A 43 4.68 4.73 1.31
N ALA A 44 4.43 4.75 0.00
CA ALA A 44 3.14 5.17 -0.54
C ALA A 44 1.99 4.29 -0.03
N ALA A 45 2.16 2.96 -0.03
CA ALA A 45 1.17 2.04 0.50
C ALA A 45 0.93 2.25 2.01
N GLY A 46 1.99 2.50 2.79
CA GLY A 46 1.90 2.83 4.20
C GLY A 46 1.13 4.13 4.47
N ILE A 47 1.37 5.17 3.68
CA ILE A 47 0.64 6.45 3.79
C ILE A 47 -0.84 6.26 3.47
N VAL A 48 -1.19 5.50 2.42
CA VAL A 48 -2.59 5.24 2.06
C VAL A 48 -3.30 4.38 3.12
N LEU A 49 -2.62 3.39 3.70
CA LEU A 49 -3.16 2.62 4.82
C LEU A 49 -3.36 3.50 6.06
N TYR A 50 -2.42 4.39 6.38
CA TYR A 50 -2.54 5.33 7.49
C TYR A 50 -3.72 6.30 7.30
N LEU A 51 -3.83 6.90 6.11
CA LEU A 51 -4.97 7.77 5.76
C LEU A 51 -6.30 7.01 5.74
N GLY A 52 -6.29 5.76 5.26
CA GLY A 52 -7.46 4.89 5.29
C GLY A 52 -7.90 4.55 6.72
N TRP A 53 -6.95 4.32 7.62
CA TRP A 53 -7.19 4.07 9.04
C TRP A 53 -7.72 5.31 9.76
N ASP A 54 -7.15 6.48 9.49
CA ASP A 54 -7.59 7.75 10.05
C ASP A 54 -9.02 8.09 9.58
N ALA A 55 -9.30 7.94 8.28
CA ALA A 55 -10.65 8.08 7.72
C ALA A 55 -11.63 7.03 8.27
N TYR A 56 -11.19 5.81 8.57
CA TYR A 56 -12.02 4.78 9.20
C TYR A 56 -12.38 5.15 10.65
N ARG A 57 -11.40 5.63 11.44
CA ARG A 57 -11.63 6.12 12.81
C ARG A 57 -12.50 7.37 12.87
N ASP A 58 -12.34 8.27 11.90
CA ASP A 58 -13.14 9.50 11.79
C ASP A 58 -14.60 9.21 11.39
N ASN A 59 -14.85 8.10 10.67
CA ASN A 59 -16.20 7.65 10.29
C ASN A 59 -16.79 6.58 11.25
N GLN A 60 -16.28 6.47 12.48
CA GLN A 60 -16.78 5.56 13.53
C GLN A 60 -17.44 6.34 14.66
#